data_AF-A0A0C3G6N4-F1
#
_entry.id   AF-A0A0C3G6N4-F1
#
_cell.length_a   1.000
_cell.length_b   1.000
_cell.length_c   1.000
_cell.angle_alpha   90.00
_cell.angle_beta   90.00
_cell.angle_gamma   90.00
#
_symmetry.space_group_name_H-M   'P 1'
#
loop_
_entity.id
_entity.type
_entity.pdbx_description
1 polymer ?
#
loop_
_entity_poly.entity_id
_entity_poly.type
_entity_poly.pdbx_seq_one_letter_code
_entity_poly.pdbx_strand_id
1 'polypeptide(L)'
;MAGWKNISLDDPQDDFLRLRPIVLRVMKTVYRNFDPAHEPVGIDHWWHSPSLSYQVEPGASEPSIVILNLREGQPDNPVMETHFMINLNTQRIHDKLQDVRFAAPADCLGDLETIRNSVRQEVRSIRAAQDKRARDLHLQEEAKRQALFQVSGF
;
A
#
# COMPACT_ATOMS: atom_id res chain seq x y z
N MET A 1 -8.30 -10.83 5.79
CA MET A 1 -6.83 -10.73 5.85
C MET A 1 -6.47 -9.79 6.98
N ALA A 2 -5.51 -10.14 7.84
CA ALA A 2 -5.07 -9.28 8.93
C ALA A 2 -3.56 -9.06 8.89
N GLY A 3 -3.11 -7.91 9.37
CA GLY A 3 -1.69 -7.56 9.53
C GLY A 3 -1.19 -6.54 8.51
N TRP A 4 0.14 -6.37 8.51
CA TRP A 4 0.85 -5.49 7.58
C TRP A 4 0.98 -6.12 6.19
N LYS A 5 0.83 -5.27 5.18
CA LYS A 5 1.03 -5.58 3.77
C LYS A 5 1.96 -4.55 3.17
N ASN A 6 2.78 -4.96 2.20
CA ASN A 6 3.73 -4.12 1.52
C ASN A 6 3.59 -4.31 0.00
N ILE A 7 3.67 -3.20 -0.73
CA ILE A 7 3.59 -3.10 -2.19
C ILE A 7 4.83 -2.33 -2.63
N SER A 8 5.66 -2.96 -3.46
CA SER A 8 6.84 -2.35 -4.06
C SER A 8 6.44 -1.62 -5.35
N LEU A 9 6.82 -0.36 -5.50
CA LEU A 9 6.43 0.46 -6.68
C LEU A 9 7.48 0.45 -7.79
N ASP A 10 8.46 -0.43 -7.69
CA ASP A 10 9.53 -0.70 -8.63
C ASP A 10 9.45 -2.12 -9.22
N ASP A 11 8.57 -2.99 -8.70
CA ASP A 11 8.34 -4.33 -9.24
C ASP A 11 7.46 -4.27 -10.50
N PRO A 12 7.96 -4.68 -11.68
CA PRO A 12 7.22 -4.63 -12.95
C PRO A 12 5.98 -5.53 -13.01
N GLN A 13 5.75 -6.41 -12.03
CA GLN A 13 4.58 -7.29 -11.97
C GLN A 13 3.44 -6.74 -11.10
N ASP A 14 3.63 -5.61 -10.40
CA ASP A 14 2.63 -5.10 -9.47
C ASP A 14 1.61 -4.17 -10.17
N ASP A 15 0.31 -4.44 -10.00
CA ASP A 15 -0.76 -3.60 -10.57
C ASP A 15 -0.69 -2.15 -10.04
N PHE A 16 -0.04 -1.91 -8.90
CA PHE A 16 0.18 -0.59 -8.32
C PHE A 16 1.22 0.25 -9.06
N LEU A 17 1.93 -0.30 -10.05
CA LEU A 17 2.81 0.46 -10.95
C LEU A 17 2.10 1.65 -11.62
N ARG A 18 0.78 1.57 -11.82
CA ARG A 18 -0.03 2.69 -12.32
C ARG A 18 0.07 3.94 -11.45
N LEU A 19 0.41 3.81 -10.17
CA LEU A 19 0.60 4.92 -9.24
C LEU A 19 1.99 5.55 -9.33
N ARG A 20 2.97 4.93 -10.02
CA ARG A 20 4.36 5.47 -10.10
C ARG A 20 4.43 6.93 -10.51
N PRO A 21 3.69 7.42 -11.53
CA PRO A 21 3.76 8.84 -11.90
C PRO A 21 3.32 9.77 -10.76
N ILE A 22 2.27 9.39 -10.02
CA ILE A 22 1.75 10.17 -8.88
C ILE A 22 2.74 10.11 -7.72
N VAL A 23 3.28 8.93 -7.43
CA VAL A 23 4.27 8.74 -6.35
C VAL A 23 5.56 9.50 -6.65
N LEU A 24 6.02 9.52 -7.91
CA LEU A 24 7.19 10.31 -8.29
C LEU A 24 6.97 11.81 -8.09
N ARG A 25 5.76 12.34 -8.36
CA ARG A 25 5.43 13.75 -8.06
C ARG A 25 5.45 14.03 -6.57
N VAL A 26 4.84 13.17 -5.76
CA VAL A 26 4.88 13.28 -4.29
C VAL A 26 6.33 13.28 -3.82
N MET A 27 7.11 12.32 -4.29
CA MET A 27 8.52 12.17 -3.95
C MET A 27 9.28 13.46 -4.27
N LYS A 28 9.27 13.93 -5.52
CA LYS A 28 9.91 15.21 -5.90
C LYS A 28 9.45 16.40 -5.05
N THR A 29 8.16 16.48 -4.73
CA THR A 29 7.61 17.55 -3.89
C THR A 29 8.19 17.51 -2.48
N VAL A 30 8.26 16.32 -1.88
CA VAL A 30 8.84 16.12 -0.54
C VAL A 30 10.31 16.51 -0.53
N TYR A 31 11.11 15.99 -1.47
CA TYR A 31 12.54 16.30 -1.53
C TYR A 31 12.80 17.79 -1.73
N ARG A 32 12.11 18.45 -2.68
CA ARG A 32 12.27 19.90 -2.88
C ARG A 32 12.03 20.75 -1.62
N ASN A 33 11.16 20.29 -0.72
CA ASN A 33 10.82 21.02 0.50
C ASN A 33 11.74 20.71 1.67
N PHE A 34 12.24 19.47 1.78
CA PHE A 34 12.94 19.00 2.98
C PHE A 34 14.39 18.54 2.75
N ASP A 35 14.73 18.12 1.53
CA ASP A 35 16.10 17.79 1.12
C ASP A 35 16.32 18.04 -0.39
N PRO A 36 16.45 19.32 -0.81
CA PRO A 36 16.48 19.68 -2.22
C PRO A 36 17.76 19.22 -2.94
N ALA A 37 18.83 18.89 -2.20
CA ALA A 37 20.09 18.43 -2.78
C ALA A 37 19.99 17.02 -3.36
N HIS A 38 19.05 16.21 -2.87
CA HIS A 38 18.86 14.81 -3.24
C HIS A 38 17.54 14.57 -3.97
N GLU A 39 17.03 15.56 -4.73
CA GLU A 39 15.79 15.36 -5.48
C GLU A 39 15.92 14.20 -6.48
N PRO A 40 15.02 13.19 -6.42
CA PRO A 40 15.09 12.05 -7.31
C PRO A 40 14.60 12.38 -8.72
N VAL A 41 15.35 11.92 -9.73
CA VAL A 41 14.98 12.09 -11.14
C VAL A 41 13.82 11.18 -11.55
N GLY A 42 13.79 9.96 -11.00
CA GLY A 42 12.82 8.90 -11.33
C GLY A 42 12.69 7.88 -10.20
N ILE A 43 11.82 6.89 -10.42
CA ILE A 43 11.70 5.70 -9.57
C ILE A 43 12.46 4.57 -10.26
N ASP A 44 13.32 3.88 -9.54
CA ASP A 44 14.06 2.72 -10.01
C ASP A 44 14.37 1.76 -8.86
N HIS A 45 14.84 0.55 -9.19
CA HIS A 45 15.06 -0.50 -8.20
C HIS A 45 16.34 -0.29 -7.35
N TRP A 46 17.23 0.61 -7.76
CA TRP A 46 18.60 0.69 -7.26
C TRP A 46 18.86 1.92 -6.39
N TRP A 47 18.20 3.03 -6.70
CA TRP A 47 18.42 4.32 -6.06
C TRP A 47 17.16 4.85 -5.42
N HIS A 48 15.99 4.73 -6.06
CA HIS A 48 14.75 5.32 -5.56
C HIS A 48 13.59 4.34 -5.71
N SER A 49 13.43 3.47 -4.71
CA SER A 49 12.46 2.36 -4.72
C SER A 49 11.35 2.63 -3.68
N PRO A 50 10.36 3.49 -3.95
CA PRO A 50 9.31 3.74 -2.98
C PRO A 50 8.43 2.49 -2.78
N SER A 51 7.82 2.39 -1.61
CA SER A 51 6.87 1.31 -1.30
C SER A 51 5.66 1.81 -0.51
N LEU A 52 4.53 1.12 -0.67
CA LEU A 52 3.33 1.35 0.10
C LEU A 52 3.15 0.24 1.13
N SER A 53 3.12 0.61 2.40
CA SER A 53 2.80 -0.28 3.50
C SER A 53 1.43 0.07 4.06
N TYR A 54 0.58 -0.93 4.30
CA TYR A 54 -0.73 -0.70 4.92
C TYR A 54 -1.10 -1.81 5.89
N GLN A 55 -1.86 -1.44 6.91
CA GLN A 55 -2.32 -2.35 7.96
C GLN A 55 -3.82 -2.60 7.80
N VAL A 56 -4.23 -3.87 7.84
CA VAL A 56 -5.65 -4.26 7.84
C VAL A 56 -5.95 -5.03 9.12
N GLU A 57 -6.98 -4.61 9.84
CA GLU A 57 -7.44 -5.31 11.04
C GLU A 57 -8.31 -6.53 10.68
N PRO A 58 -8.42 -7.54 11.57
CA PRO A 58 -9.30 -8.68 11.34
C PRO A 58 -10.74 -8.24 11.06
N GLY A 59 -11.28 -8.65 9.91
CA GLY A 59 -12.66 -8.35 9.50
C GLY A 59 -12.88 -6.94 8.93
N ALA A 60 -11.86 -6.06 8.93
CA ALA A 60 -11.98 -4.73 8.38
C ALA A 60 -12.09 -4.75 6.84
N SER A 61 -12.90 -3.83 6.32
CA SER A 61 -13.04 -3.56 4.88
C SER A 61 -12.14 -2.43 4.39
N GLU A 62 -11.39 -1.81 5.30
CA GLU A 62 -10.50 -0.69 5.03
C GLU A 62 -9.19 -0.83 5.82
N PRO A 63 -8.08 -0.26 5.31
CA PRO A 63 -6.83 -0.19 6.06
C PRO A 63 -6.94 0.82 7.21
N SER A 64 -6.42 0.47 8.38
CA SER A 64 -6.32 1.37 9.54
C SER A 64 -5.22 2.42 9.33
N ILE A 65 -4.15 2.05 8.66
CA ILE A 65 -2.98 2.88 8.39
C ILE A 65 -2.49 2.60 6.97
N VAL A 66 -2.11 3.65 6.25
CA VAL A 66 -1.40 3.58 4.96
C VAL A 66 -0.17 4.49 5.03
N ILE A 67 0.98 3.93 4.68
CA ILE A 67 2.29 4.57 4.71
C ILE A 67 2.92 4.48 3.33
N LEU A 68 3.41 5.61 2.81
CA LEU A 68 4.32 5.65 1.68
C LEU A 68 5.74 5.82 2.21
N ASN A 69 6.60 4.83 1.97
CA ASN A 69 8.02 4.88 2.29
C ASN A 69 8.79 5.32 1.04
N LEU A 70 9.51 6.43 1.13
CA LEU A 70 10.48 6.87 0.13
C LEU A 70 11.83 6.25 0.51
N ARG A 71 12.24 5.22 -0.23
CA ARG A 71 13.46 4.46 0.06
C ARG A 71 14.56 4.83 -0.91
N GLU A 72 15.77 4.94 -0.37
CA GLU A 72 16.98 5.28 -1.10
C GLU A 72 18.02 4.18 -0.97
N GLY A 73 18.72 3.94 -2.07
CA GLY A 73 19.91 3.08 -2.09
C GLY A 73 21.14 3.86 -1.64
N GLN A 74 22.02 3.23 -0.87
CA GLN A 74 23.32 3.81 -0.55
C GLN A 74 24.31 3.61 -1.71
N PRO A 75 25.15 4.62 -2.05
CA PRO A 75 26.11 4.51 -3.16
C PRO A 75 27.07 3.34 -3.08
N ASP A 76 27.49 3.00 -1.86
CA ASP A 76 28.56 2.04 -1.60
C ASP A 76 28.03 0.71 -1.02
N ASN A 77 26.72 0.59 -0.79
CA ASN A 77 26.13 -0.56 -0.11
C ASN A 77 24.74 -0.87 -0.68
N PRO A 78 24.40 -2.14 -0.99
CA PRO A 78 23.11 -2.50 -1.58
C PRO A 78 21.92 -2.40 -0.59
N VAL A 79 22.06 -1.64 0.50
CA VAL A 79 21.03 -1.48 1.51
C VAL A 79 20.09 -0.35 1.10
N MET A 80 18.81 -0.69 0.98
CA MET A 80 17.71 0.27 0.79
C MET A 80 17.21 0.75 2.15
N GLU A 81 17.40 2.04 2.44
CA GLU A 81 16.92 2.66 3.68
C GLU A 81 15.76 3.59 3.40
N THR A 82 14.82 3.70 4.35
CA THR A 82 13.72 4.65 4.22
C THR A 82 14.20 6.02 4.69
N HIS A 83 14.30 6.98 3.78
CA HIS A 83 14.64 8.36 4.11
C HIS A 83 13.39 9.09 4.64
N PHE A 84 12.30 9.09 3.88
CA PHE A 84 11.05 9.70 4.32
C PHE A 84 9.93 8.68 4.43
N MET A 85 9.17 8.76 5.53
CA MET A 85 7.97 7.97 5.76
C MET A 85 6.76 8.90 5.80
N ILE A 86 5.80 8.70 4.92
CA ILE A 86 4.59 9.53 4.82
C ILE A 86 3.39 8.74 5.29
N ASN A 87 2.79 9.14 6.41
CA ASN A 87 1.50 8.60 6.85
C ASN A 87 0.38 9.27 6.05
N LEU A 88 -0.30 8.51 5.18
CA LEU A 88 -1.33 9.05 4.28
C LEU A 88 -2.66 9.34 5.00
N ASN A 89 -2.89 8.73 6.16
CA ASN A 89 -4.08 9.00 6.98
C ASN A 89 -3.98 10.37 7.65
N THR A 90 -2.80 10.71 8.18
CA THR A 90 -2.56 11.97 8.89
C THR A 90 -1.89 13.04 8.03
N GLN A 91 -1.47 12.69 6.81
CA GLN A 91 -0.69 13.55 5.89
C GLN A 91 0.55 14.15 6.58
N ARG A 92 1.26 13.31 7.35
CA ARG A 92 2.50 13.71 8.04
C ARG A 92 3.69 12.97 7.48
N ILE A 93 4.79 13.69 7.33
CA ILE A 93 6.06 13.17 6.85
C ILE A 93 6.97 13.02 8.07
N HIS A 94 7.64 11.89 8.18
CA HIS A 94 8.72 11.64 9.12
C HIS A 94 10.01 11.50 8.33
N ASP A 95 10.93 12.43 8.53
CA ASP A 95 12.31 12.31 8.09
C ASP A 95 13.01 11.35 9.05
N LYS A 96 13.43 10.20 8.53
CA LYS A 96 14.04 9.12 9.31
C LYS A 96 15.50 9.37 9.62
N LEU A 97 16.18 10.20 8.83
CA LEU A 97 17.60 10.52 9.04
C LEU A 97 17.75 11.59 10.13
N GLN A 98 16.87 12.59 10.13
CA GLN A 98 16.89 13.68 11.10
C GLN A 98 15.95 13.44 12.31
N ASP A 99 15.12 12.40 12.26
CA ASP A 99 14.09 12.06 13.25
C ASP A 99 13.08 13.19 13.56
N VAL A 100 12.75 13.98 12.53
CA VAL A 100 11.81 15.11 12.64
C VAL A 100 10.54 14.85 11.84
N ARG A 101 9.45 15.51 12.25
CA ARG A 101 8.12 15.31 11.66
C ARG A 101 7.54 16.62 11.13
N PHE A 102 7.06 16.56 9.90
CA PHE A 102 6.50 17.70 9.18
C PHE A 102 5.05 17.43 8.76
N ALA A 103 4.31 18.49 8.46
CA ALA A 103 3.10 18.37 7.67
C ALA A 103 3.49 18.17 6.19
N ALA A 104 2.70 17.40 5.45
CA ALA A 104 2.89 17.28 4.01
C ALA A 104 2.66 18.63 3.30
N PRO A 105 3.47 18.98 2.29
CA PRO A 105 3.24 20.17 1.48
C PRO A 105 1.86 20.18 0.83
N ALA A 106 1.22 21.35 0.76
CA ALA A 106 -0.13 21.51 0.21
C ALA A 106 -0.24 20.97 -1.23
N ASP A 107 0.82 21.18 -2.02
CA ASP A 107 0.90 20.82 -3.44
C ASP A 107 0.75 19.32 -3.71
N CYS A 108 1.07 18.45 -2.74
CA CYS A 108 0.96 17.01 -2.91
C CYS A 108 -0.24 16.39 -2.18
N LEU A 109 -1.07 17.14 -1.44
CA LEU A 109 -2.16 16.56 -0.64
C LEU A 109 -3.18 15.79 -1.48
N GLY A 110 -3.52 16.30 -2.67
CA GLY A 110 -4.43 15.62 -3.60
C GLY A 110 -3.84 14.31 -4.16
N ASP A 111 -2.53 14.29 -4.39
CA ASP A 111 -1.82 13.08 -4.83
C ASP A 111 -1.77 12.04 -3.69
N LEU A 112 -1.49 12.46 -2.46
CA LEU A 112 -1.53 11.57 -1.28
C LEU A 112 -2.93 10.95 -1.08
N GLU A 113 -3.98 11.73 -1.27
CA GLU A 113 -5.37 11.26 -1.18
C GLU A 113 -5.69 10.22 -2.26
N THR A 114 -5.23 10.46 -3.49
CA THR A 114 -5.41 9.53 -4.62
C THR A 114 -4.73 8.19 -4.35
N ILE A 115 -3.50 8.22 -3.81
CA ILE A 115 -2.76 7.01 -3.43
C ILE A 115 -3.50 6.26 -2.32
N ARG A 116 -3.93 6.98 -1.27
CA ARG A 116 -4.69 6.40 -0.14
C ARG A 116 -5.97 5.70 -0.63
N ASN A 117 -6.74 6.36 -1.49
CA ASN A 117 -7.98 5.80 -2.02
C ASN A 117 -7.75 4.59 -2.91
N SER A 118 -6.64 4.54 -3.64
CA SER A 118 -6.25 3.36 -4.42
C SER A 118 -6.01 2.15 -3.50
N VAL A 119 -5.30 2.34 -2.38
CA VAL A 119 -5.09 1.27 -1.38
C VAL A 119 -6.41 0.86 -0.71
N ARG A 120 -7.29 1.81 -0.36
CA ARG A 120 -8.63 1.49 0.20
C ARG A 120 -9.46 0.65 -0.78
N GLN A 121 -9.45 1.00 -2.06
CA GLN A 121 -10.19 0.26 -3.09
C GLN A 121 -9.67 -1.16 -3.26
N GLU A 122 -8.36 -1.36 -3.15
CA GLU A 122 -7.75 -2.69 -3.19
C GLU A 122 -8.21 -3.56 -2.00
N VAL A 123 -8.11 -3.04 -0.77
CA VAL A 123 -8.55 -3.76 0.43
C VAL A 123 -10.03 -4.15 0.35
N ARG A 124 -10.88 -3.23 -0.14
CA ARG A 124 -12.31 -3.50 -0.36
C ARG A 124 -12.54 -4.61 -1.40
N SER A 125 -11.82 -4.57 -2.53
CA SER A 125 -11.92 -5.58 -3.59
C SER A 125 -11.51 -6.96 -3.11
N ILE A 126 -10.39 -7.04 -2.38
CA ILE A 126 -9.91 -8.25 -1.73
C ILE A 126 -10.96 -8.80 -0.76
N ARG A 127 -11.53 -7.93 0.08
CA ARG A 127 -12.53 -8.34 1.08
C ARG A 127 -13.80 -8.89 0.40
N ALA A 128 -14.30 -8.19 -0.62
CA ALA A 128 -15.44 -8.64 -1.39
C ALA A 128 -15.21 -10.02 -2.05
N ALA A 129 -14.00 -10.25 -2.57
CA ALA A 129 -13.63 -11.55 -3.14
C ALA A 129 -13.58 -12.66 -2.06
N GLN A 130 -13.08 -12.36 -0.86
CA GLN A 130 -13.07 -13.30 0.26
C GLN A 130 -14.49 -13.65 0.72
N ASP A 131 -15.35 -12.65 0.90
CA ASP A 131 -16.73 -12.85 1.33
C ASP A 131 -17.53 -13.63 0.29
N LYS A 132 -17.30 -13.37 -1.01
CA LYS A 132 -17.90 -14.16 -2.09
C LYS A 132 -17.46 -15.63 -2.01
N ARG A 133 -16.15 -15.90 -1.91
CA ARG A 133 -15.64 -17.28 -1.79
C ARG A 133 -16.20 -18.01 -0.59
N ALA A 134 -16.32 -17.34 0.56
CA ALA A 134 -16.89 -17.94 1.77
C ALA A 134 -18.36 -18.31 1.58
N ARG A 135 -19.16 -17.44 0.92
CA ARG A 135 -20.56 -17.73 0.59
C ARG A 135 -20.68 -18.90 -0.39
N ASP A 136 -19.87 -18.91 -1.44
CA ASP A 136 -19.89 -19.98 -2.45
C ASP A 136 -19.55 -21.34 -1.83
N LEU A 137 -18.57 -21.39 -0.91
CA LEU A 137 -18.22 -22.60 -0.17
C LEU A 137 -19.36 -23.07 0.74
N HIS A 138 -19.98 -22.15 1.49
CA HIS A 138 -21.11 -22.48 2.37
C HIS A 138 -22.29 -23.08 1.59
N LEU A 139 -22.66 -22.47 0.47
CA LEU A 139 -23.73 -22.96 -0.40
C LEU A 139 -23.40 -24.34 -0.99
N GLN A 140 -22.14 -24.60 -1.36
CA GLN A 140 -21.72 -25.91 -1.83
C GLN A 140 -21.79 -26.98 -0.73
N GLU A 141 -21.41 -26.66 0.50
CA GLU A 141 -21.51 -27.57 1.64
C GLU A 141 -22.96 -27.90 2.00
N GLU A 142 -23.84 -26.91 2.00
CA GLU A 142 -25.28 -27.10 2.22
C GLU A 142 -25.90 -27.98 1.14
N ALA A 143 -25.60 -27.72 -0.14
CA ALA A 143 -26.08 -28.54 -1.25
C ALA A 143 -25.60 -30.00 -1.15
N LYS A 144 -24.33 -30.22 -0.77
CA LYS A 144 -23.78 -31.57 -0.55
C LYS A 144 -24.48 -32.29 0.61
N ARG A 145 -24.75 -31.59 1.72
CA ARG A 145 -25.47 -32.15 2.87
C ARG A 145 -26.89 -32.56 2.50
N GLN A 146 -27.61 -31.71 1.78
CA GLN A 146 -28.98 -32.01 1.33
C GLN A 146 -29.01 -33.22 0.39
N ALA A 147 -28.05 -33.32 -0.54
CA ALA A 147 -27.94 -34.46 -1.44
C ALA A 147 -27.66 -35.78 -0.69
N LEU A 148 -26.78 -35.78 0.31
CA LEU A 148 -26.49 -36.97 1.13
C LEU A 148 -27.71 -37.43 1.96
N PHE A 149 -28.49 -36.49 2.50
CA PHE A 149 -29.71 -36.83 3.24
C PHE A 149 -30.80 -37.47 2.34
N GLN A 150 -30.88 -37.09 1.07
CA GLN A 150 -31.85 -37.69 0.13
C GLN A 150 -31.47 -39.10 -0.34
N VAL A 151 -30.17 -39.45 -0.34
CA VAL A 151 -29.70 -40.78 -0.75
C VAL A 151 -29.77 -41.81 0.39
N SER A 152 -29.78 -41.35 1.65
CA SER A 152 -29.76 -42.22 2.84
C SER A 152 -31.15 -42.62 3.38
N GLY A 153 -32.22 -42.19 2.70
CA GLY A 153 -33.62 -42.36 3.13
C GLY A 153 -34.37 -43.51 2.47
N PHE A 154 -33.68 -44.47 1.84
CA PHE A 154 -34.26 -45.69 1.25
C PHE A 154 -33.91 -46.93 2.06
#